data_AF-A0AAD7U004-F1
#
_entry.id   AF-A0AAD7U004-F1
#
_cell.length_a   1.000
_cell.length_b   1.000
_cell.length_c   1.000
_cell.angle_alpha   90.00
_cell.angle_beta   90.00
_cell.angle_gamma   90.00
#
_symmetry.space_group_name_H-M   'P 1'
#
loop_
_entity.id
_entity.type
_entity.pdbx_description
1 polymer ?
#
loop_
_entity_poly.entity_id
_entity_poly.type
_entity_poly.pdbx_seq_one_letter_code
_entity_poly.pdbx_strand_id
1 'polypeptide(L)'
;MTSKSWFDRAFANRQKTEQLLRPDLETGLLTRHDYDLAVSFLPGPVRYLPYVHTAIWGGLSGLAVYRLKLKVRFPTTVVGVSAVTGYGVGIVHYFREHKRFVRQLQDREAFLIVLDNVNKRLGNSMPLFSQVDRDKILERISRRRAENGEVLDAGIEIVADVGDSTDSTAPTDSLPDSNTSQEDTTRPKSTWEAIREANARNTGRHSSWDELRQRYERQRAAGRVQQKDSVPEEVEDPRAKAQAEFDAILEAERKAARAS
;
A
#
# COMPACT_ATOMS: atom_id res chain seq x y z
N MET A 1 -26.76 -12.72 2.85
CA MET A 1 -25.39 -12.35 3.23
C MET A 1 -25.11 -10.97 2.68
N THR A 2 -25.10 -9.93 3.52
CA THR A 2 -24.69 -8.59 3.09
C THR A 2 -23.19 -8.63 2.80
N SER A 3 -22.80 -8.47 1.54
CA SER A 3 -21.40 -8.36 1.14
C SER A 3 -20.81 -7.12 1.81
N LYS A 4 -20.04 -7.32 2.90
CA LYS A 4 -19.29 -6.21 3.51
C LYS A 4 -18.38 -5.61 2.44
N SER A 5 -18.41 -4.30 2.33
CA SER A 5 -17.51 -3.57 1.44
C SER A 5 -16.07 -4.01 1.69
N TRP A 6 -15.25 -4.06 0.64
CA TRP A 6 -13.82 -4.33 0.81
C TRP A 6 -13.19 -3.35 1.80
N PHE A 7 -13.67 -2.09 1.82
CA PHE A 7 -13.23 -1.02 2.71
C PHE A 7 -13.49 -1.36 4.18
N ASP A 8 -14.65 -1.97 4.47
CA ASP A 8 -14.99 -2.38 5.84
C ASP A 8 -14.07 -3.49 6.33
N ARG A 9 -13.68 -4.40 5.43
CA ARG A 9 -12.77 -5.51 5.72
C ARG A 9 -11.32 -5.08 5.83
N ALA A 10 -10.89 -4.11 5.01
CA ALA A 10 -9.54 -3.56 5.01
C ALA A 10 -9.24 -2.86 6.34
N PHE A 11 -10.16 -2.00 6.78
CA PHE A 11 -9.96 -1.10 7.92
C PHE A 11 -10.82 -1.50 9.12
N ALA A 12 -10.96 -2.81 9.36
CA ALA A 12 -11.83 -3.34 10.41
C ALA A 12 -11.34 -2.99 11.83
N ASN A 13 -10.03 -2.87 12.00
CA ASN A 13 -9.40 -2.52 13.27
C ASN A 13 -8.21 -1.59 13.06
N ARG A 14 -7.77 -0.97 14.15
CA ARG A 14 -6.67 0.00 14.14
C ARG A 14 -5.35 -0.62 13.70
N GLN A 15 -4.99 -1.78 14.25
CA GLN A 15 -3.72 -2.46 13.92
C GLN A 15 -3.60 -2.81 12.44
N LYS A 16 -4.67 -3.33 11.82
CA LYS A 16 -4.68 -3.64 10.39
C LYS A 16 -4.63 -2.37 9.53
N THR A 17 -5.30 -1.31 9.97
CA THR A 17 -5.21 0.01 9.30
C THR A 17 -3.77 0.53 9.34
N GLU A 18 -3.13 0.49 10.50
CA GLU A 18 -1.72 0.86 10.67
C GLU A 18 -0.82 0.01 9.77
N GLN A 19 -0.99 -1.31 9.77
CA GLN A 19 -0.21 -2.23 8.93
C GLN A 19 -0.37 -1.96 7.43
N LEU A 20 -1.59 -1.66 6.97
CA LEU A 20 -1.87 -1.40 5.56
C LEU A 20 -1.32 -0.04 5.09
N LEU A 21 -1.36 0.99 5.94
CA LEU A 21 -0.92 2.34 5.60
C LEU A 21 0.57 2.59 5.86
N ARG A 22 1.20 1.80 6.74
CA ARG A 22 2.59 2.02 7.16
C ARG A 22 3.62 2.01 6.01
N PRO A 23 3.54 1.13 4.99
CA PRO A 23 4.47 1.21 3.87
C PRO A 23 4.35 2.53 3.09
N ASP A 24 3.16 3.12 3.01
CA ASP A 24 2.95 4.40 2.33
C ASP A 24 3.41 5.60 3.18
N LEU A 25 3.48 5.44 4.51
CA LEU A 25 4.14 6.40 5.40
C LEU A 25 5.66 6.32 5.28
N GLU A 26 6.22 5.11 5.24
CA GLU A 26 7.67 4.88 5.15
C GLU A 26 8.26 5.35 3.82
N THR A 27 7.50 5.21 2.73
CA THR A 27 7.85 5.79 1.42
C THR A 27 7.71 7.31 1.36
N GLY A 28 7.14 7.93 2.41
CA GLY A 28 6.85 9.34 2.45
C GLY A 28 5.63 9.75 1.62
N LEU A 29 4.96 8.86 0.87
CA LEU A 29 3.77 9.21 0.08
C LEU A 29 2.65 9.77 0.97
N LEU A 30 2.49 9.22 2.17
CA LEU A 30 1.56 9.67 3.19
C LEU A 30 2.29 10.52 4.25
N THR A 31 1.75 11.70 4.57
CA THR A 31 2.31 12.52 5.65
C THR A 31 2.04 11.87 7.02
N ARG A 32 2.87 12.16 8.02
CA ARG A 32 2.65 11.64 9.39
C ARG A 32 1.30 12.10 9.95
N HIS A 33 0.92 13.35 9.67
CA HIS A 33 -0.35 13.92 10.08
C HIS A 33 -1.54 13.16 9.48
N ASP A 34 -1.53 12.93 8.16
CA ASP A 34 -2.60 12.22 7.46
C ASP A 34 -2.69 10.76 7.88
N TYR A 35 -1.55 10.12 8.18
CA TYR A 35 -1.50 8.78 8.76
C TYR A 35 -2.21 8.69 10.11
N ASP A 36 -1.89 9.57 11.06
CA ASP A 36 -2.49 9.54 12.39
C ASP A 36 -4.01 9.87 12.34
N LEU A 37 -4.42 10.78 11.45
CA LEU A 37 -5.84 11.04 11.14
C LEU A 37 -6.53 9.81 10.56
N ALA A 38 -5.93 9.13 9.58
CA ALA A 38 -6.52 7.97 8.93
C ALA A 38 -6.65 6.79 9.91
N VAL A 39 -5.63 6.53 10.72
CA VAL A 39 -5.62 5.46 11.73
C VAL A 39 -6.68 5.67 12.81
N SER A 40 -6.95 6.92 13.19
CA SER A 40 -7.99 7.24 14.17
C SER A 40 -9.41 7.25 13.56
N PHE A 41 -9.56 7.71 12.32
CA PHE A 41 -10.87 7.86 11.68
C PHE A 41 -11.38 6.58 11.02
N LEU A 42 -10.56 5.88 10.24
CA LEU A 42 -10.99 4.77 9.39
C LEU A 42 -11.62 3.60 10.17
N PRO A 43 -10.99 3.04 11.22
CA PRO A 43 -11.61 2.00 12.05
C PRO A 43 -12.64 2.55 13.05
N GLY A 44 -12.93 3.85 12.98
CA GLY A 44 -13.74 4.57 13.96
C GLY A 44 -15.23 4.18 13.96
N PRO A 45 -15.96 4.58 15.02
CA PRO A 45 -17.37 4.24 15.20
C PRO A 45 -18.30 4.91 14.18
N VAL A 46 -17.78 5.79 13.33
CA VAL A 46 -18.52 6.53 12.29
C VAL A 46 -19.29 5.56 11.38
N ARG A 47 -18.76 4.37 11.11
CA ARG A 47 -19.40 3.32 10.30
C ARG A 47 -20.74 2.84 10.86
N TYR A 48 -20.91 2.93 12.17
CA TYR A 48 -22.12 2.48 12.85
C TYR A 48 -23.18 3.58 12.99
N LEU A 49 -22.87 4.82 12.59
CA LEU A 49 -23.80 5.95 12.73
C LEU A 49 -25.18 5.70 12.10
N PRO A 50 -25.31 5.13 10.88
CA PRO A 50 -26.62 4.82 10.33
C PRO A 50 -27.44 3.89 11.23
N TYR A 51 -26.83 2.82 11.72
CA TYR A 51 -27.49 1.83 12.58
C TYR A 51 -27.85 2.40 13.96
N VAL A 52 -26.96 3.20 14.55
CA VAL A 52 -27.22 3.89 15.83
C VAL A 52 -28.40 4.84 15.69
N HIS A 53 -28.47 5.63 14.60
CA HIS A 53 -29.60 6.51 14.36
C HIS A 53 -30.89 5.74 14.11
N THR A 54 -30.85 4.64 13.34
CA THR A 54 -32.00 3.75 13.17
C THR A 54 -32.52 3.23 14.50
N ALA A 55 -31.63 2.75 15.38
CA ALA A 55 -32.00 2.24 16.70
C ALA A 55 -32.60 3.34 17.60
N ILE A 56 -32.01 4.54 17.60
CA ILE A 56 -32.51 5.68 18.39
C ILE A 56 -33.89 6.11 17.90
N TRP A 57 -34.07 6.37 16.61
CA TRP A 57 -35.35 6.83 16.06
C TRP A 57 -36.45 5.77 16.14
N GLY A 58 -36.11 4.50 15.89
CA GLY A 58 -37.02 3.38 16.07
C GLY A 58 -37.41 3.20 17.54
N GLY A 59 -36.43 3.23 18.46
CA GLY A 59 -36.66 3.11 19.89
C GLY A 59 -37.50 4.25 20.47
N LEU A 60 -37.19 5.50 20.11
CA LEU A 60 -37.94 6.68 20.56
C LEU A 60 -39.38 6.67 20.05
N SER A 61 -39.59 6.34 18.77
CA SER A 61 -40.95 6.24 18.22
C SER A 61 -41.75 5.10 18.85
N GLY A 62 -41.14 3.93 19.07
CA GLY A 62 -41.79 2.81 19.76
C GLY A 62 -42.15 3.16 21.20
N LEU A 63 -41.23 3.80 21.93
CA LEU A 63 -41.48 4.28 23.29
C LEU A 63 -42.61 5.32 23.32
N ALA A 64 -42.66 6.24 22.36
CA ALA A 64 -43.72 7.24 22.26
C ALA A 64 -45.08 6.60 22.00
N VAL A 65 -45.18 5.67 21.04
CA VAL A 65 -46.42 4.93 20.76
C VAL A 65 -46.89 4.14 21.99
N TYR A 66 -45.97 3.49 22.70
CA TYR A 66 -46.26 2.71 23.90
C TYR A 66 -46.72 3.60 25.08
N ARG A 67 -45.98 4.68 25.39
CA ARG A 67 -46.24 5.54 26.55
C ARG A 67 -47.45 6.45 26.35
N LEU A 68 -47.63 7.02 25.16
CA LEU A 68 -48.68 8.00 24.89
C LEU A 68 -50.02 7.34 24.49
N LYS A 69 -50.06 6.01 24.34
CA LYS A 69 -51.25 5.25 23.94
C LYS A 69 -51.92 5.85 22.69
N LEU A 70 -51.12 6.31 21.73
CA LEU A 70 -51.62 6.88 20.49
C LEU A 70 -52.49 5.85 19.76
N LYS A 71 -53.73 6.20 19.45
CA LYS A 71 -54.66 5.35 18.68
C LYS A 71 -54.26 5.36 17.20
N VAL A 72 -53.16 4.70 16.88
CA VAL A 72 -52.71 4.53 15.50
C VAL A 72 -53.18 3.17 15.00
N ARG A 73 -53.78 3.12 13.81
CA ARG A 73 -54.25 1.86 13.19
C ARG A 73 -53.13 0.84 12.98
N PHE A 74 -51.89 1.33 12.79
CA PHE A 74 -50.71 0.52 12.50
C PHE A 74 -49.48 1.07 13.26
N PRO A 75 -49.30 0.73 14.55
CA PRO A 75 -48.18 1.25 15.34
C PRO A 75 -46.81 0.78 14.83
N THR A 76 -46.74 -0.43 14.28
CA THR A 76 -45.52 -1.02 13.72
C THR A 76 -45.04 -0.28 12.49
N THR A 77 -45.93 0.23 11.64
CA THR A 77 -45.55 1.00 10.45
C THR A 77 -44.98 2.35 10.83
N VAL A 78 -45.52 3.03 11.85
CA VAL A 78 -44.95 4.28 12.35
C VAL A 78 -43.52 4.08 12.85
N VAL A 79 -43.27 3.03 13.63
CA VAL A 79 -41.92 2.70 14.11
C VAL A 79 -40.98 2.36 12.95
N GLY A 80 -41.45 1.56 11.99
CA GLY A 80 -40.68 1.21 10.80
C GLY A 80 -40.29 2.42 9.96
N VAL A 81 -41.24 3.31 9.66
CA VAL A 81 -41.00 4.55 8.91
C VAL A 81 -40.03 5.45 9.66
N SER A 82 -40.21 5.63 10.97
CA SER A 82 -39.29 6.41 11.81
C SER A 82 -37.87 5.85 11.78
N ALA A 83 -37.71 4.52 11.86
CA ALA A 83 -36.41 3.87 11.80
C ALA A 83 -35.70 4.08 10.44
N VAL A 84 -36.45 4.02 9.33
CA VAL A 84 -35.93 4.32 7.98
C VAL A 84 -35.53 5.79 7.86
N THR A 85 -36.33 6.72 8.39
CA THR A 85 -35.96 8.14 8.44
C THR A 85 -34.68 8.36 9.25
N GLY A 86 -34.57 7.71 10.42
CA GLY A 86 -33.36 7.72 11.23
C GLY A 86 -32.13 7.20 10.49
N TYR A 87 -32.28 6.13 9.71
CA TYR A 87 -31.21 5.61 8.85
C TYR A 87 -30.73 6.67 7.84
N GLY A 88 -31.66 7.37 7.18
CA GLY A 88 -31.35 8.44 6.24
C GLY A 88 -30.58 9.60 6.90
N VAL A 89 -31.01 10.04 8.09
CA VAL A 89 -30.28 11.05 8.88
C VAL A 89 -28.87 10.57 9.23
N GLY A 90 -28.74 9.30 9.64
CA GLY A 90 -27.46 8.69 9.96
C GLY A 90 -26.51 8.64 8.76
N ILE A 91 -27.01 8.40 7.54
CA ILE A 91 -26.22 8.48 6.30
C ILE A 91 -25.71 9.91 6.07
N VAL A 92 -26.56 10.93 6.23
CA VAL A 92 -26.14 12.34 6.07
C VAL A 92 -25.04 12.68 7.07
N HIS A 93 -25.18 12.24 8.33
CA HIS A 93 -24.16 12.45 9.36
C HIS A 93 -22.86 11.72 9.02
N TYR A 94 -22.95 10.46 8.56
CA TYR A 94 -21.81 9.66 8.09
C TYR A 94 -21.03 10.40 6.98
N PHE A 95 -21.71 10.92 5.96
CA PHE A 95 -21.08 11.69 4.89
C PHE A 95 -20.48 13.00 5.38
N ARG A 96 -21.12 13.67 6.34
CA ARG A 96 -20.60 14.91 6.94
C ARG A 96 -19.28 14.67 7.65
N GLU A 97 -19.17 13.59 8.43
CA GLU A 97 -17.93 13.22 9.12
C GLU A 97 -16.83 12.82 8.13
N HIS A 98 -17.16 12.08 7.06
CA HIS A 98 -16.20 11.79 5.99
C HIS A 98 -15.72 13.06 5.29
N LYS A 99 -16.62 14.01 5.03
CA LYS A 99 -16.26 15.31 4.43
C LYS A 99 -15.36 16.11 5.38
N ARG A 100 -15.59 16.04 6.69
CA ARG A 100 -14.74 16.68 7.70
C ARG A 100 -13.35 16.04 7.72
N PHE A 101 -13.26 14.72 7.74
CA PHE A 101 -11.99 13.99 7.65
C PHE A 101 -11.21 14.37 6.39
N VAL A 102 -11.84 14.29 5.21
CA VAL A 102 -11.19 14.68 3.95
C VAL A 102 -10.73 16.14 3.96
N ARG A 103 -11.47 17.03 4.63
CA ARG A 103 -11.07 18.44 4.76
C ARG A 103 -9.83 18.64 5.63
N GLN A 104 -9.61 17.77 6.62
CA GLN A 104 -8.48 17.83 7.55
C GLN A 104 -7.19 17.24 6.97
N LEU A 105 -7.29 16.40 5.93
CA LEU A 105 -6.11 15.88 5.24
C LEU A 105 -5.30 17.02 4.60
N GLN A 106 -3.99 16.99 4.81
CA GLN A 106 -3.03 17.89 4.16
C GLN A 106 -2.97 17.62 2.66
N ASP A 107 -2.78 16.36 2.26
CA ASP A 107 -2.66 15.96 0.85
C ASP A 107 -3.74 14.94 0.46
N ARG A 108 -4.94 15.46 0.14
CA ARG A 108 -6.09 14.61 -0.26
C ARG A 108 -5.78 13.73 -1.47
N GLU A 109 -5.04 14.26 -2.43
CA GLU A 109 -4.70 13.54 -3.66
C GLU A 109 -3.73 12.38 -3.40
N ALA A 110 -2.74 12.59 -2.52
CA ALA A 110 -1.82 11.53 -2.09
C ALA A 110 -2.58 10.42 -1.36
N PHE A 111 -3.52 10.79 -0.49
CA PHE A 111 -4.33 9.82 0.24
C PHE A 111 -5.18 8.93 -0.68
N LEU A 112 -5.67 9.43 -1.81
CA LEU A 112 -6.41 8.61 -2.79
C LEU A 112 -5.50 7.55 -3.43
N ILE A 113 -4.24 7.89 -3.74
CA ILE A 113 -3.26 6.94 -4.26
C ILE A 113 -2.95 5.88 -3.21
N VAL A 114 -2.80 6.29 -1.95
CA VAL A 114 -2.58 5.37 -0.82
C VAL A 114 -3.73 4.37 -0.70
N LEU A 115 -4.99 4.82 -0.76
CA LEU A 115 -6.14 3.91 -0.72
C LEU A 115 -6.14 2.92 -1.88
N ASP A 116 -5.72 3.34 -3.07
CA ASP A 116 -5.64 2.46 -4.23
C ASP A 116 -4.45 1.48 -4.11
N ASN A 117 -3.31 1.89 -3.53
CA ASN A 117 -2.21 0.99 -3.20
C ASN A 117 -2.63 -0.06 -2.17
N VAL A 118 -3.39 0.34 -1.14
CA VAL A 118 -3.99 -0.59 -0.17
C VAL A 118 -4.93 -1.57 -0.87
N ASN A 119 -5.78 -1.09 -1.77
CA ASN A 119 -6.68 -1.94 -2.55
C ASN A 119 -5.91 -2.99 -3.38
N LYS A 120 -4.82 -2.58 -4.05
CA LYS A 120 -3.92 -3.47 -4.78
C LYS A 120 -3.23 -4.48 -3.88
N ARG A 121 -2.72 -4.08 -2.71
CA ARG A 121 -2.10 -4.97 -1.70
C ARG A 121 -3.06 -6.04 -1.18
N LEU A 122 -4.36 -5.75 -1.19
CA LEU A 122 -5.42 -6.71 -0.83
C LEU A 122 -5.77 -7.67 -1.97
N GLY A 123 -5.09 -7.60 -3.12
CA GLY A 123 -5.29 -8.47 -4.27
C GLY A 123 -6.43 -8.03 -5.19
N ASN A 124 -7.00 -6.84 -5.00
CA ASN A 124 -8.00 -6.31 -5.91
C ASN A 124 -7.30 -5.69 -7.12
N SER A 125 -7.54 -6.23 -8.31
CA SER A 125 -6.96 -5.75 -9.57
C SER A 125 -7.66 -4.51 -10.13
N MET A 126 -8.91 -4.27 -9.74
CA MET A 126 -9.67 -3.11 -10.23
C MET A 126 -9.23 -1.83 -9.50
N PRO A 127 -8.84 -0.77 -10.23
CA PRO A 127 -8.51 0.51 -9.61
C PRO A 127 -9.76 1.09 -8.95
N LEU A 128 -9.59 1.62 -7.74
CA LEU A 128 -10.71 2.18 -6.98
C LEU A 128 -11.30 3.43 -7.64
N PHE A 129 -10.44 4.17 -8.35
CA PHE A 129 -10.75 5.44 -8.98
C PHE A 129 -10.29 5.41 -10.44
N SER A 130 -11.07 4.79 -11.33
CA SER A 130 -10.72 4.66 -12.76
C SER A 130 -10.52 5.99 -13.48
N GLN A 131 -11.12 7.07 -12.97
CA GLN A 131 -11.04 8.41 -13.56
C GLN A 131 -9.82 9.22 -13.08
N VAL A 132 -9.06 8.68 -12.13
CA VAL A 132 -7.94 9.40 -11.53
C VAL A 132 -6.67 9.07 -12.30
N ASP A 133 -6.17 10.05 -13.04
CA ASP A 133 -4.86 10.02 -13.68
C ASP A 133 -3.76 10.03 -12.59
N ARG A 134 -3.33 8.82 -12.22
CA ARG A 134 -2.34 8.57 -11.15
C ARG A 134 -1.04 9.32 -11.41
N ASP A 135 -0.56 9.30 -12.65
CA ASP A 135 0.73 9.88 -13.03
C ASP A 135 0.69 11.40 -12.87
N LYS A 136 -0.39 12.02 -13.32
CA LYS A 136 -0.61 13.47 -13.14
C LYS A 136 -0.77 13.88 -11.68
N ILE A 137 -1.32 13.03 -10.82
CA ILE A 137 -1.37 13.30 -9.38
C ILE A 137 0.03 13.19 -8.77
N LEU A 138 0.76 12.12 -9.07
CA LEU A 138 2.10 11.89 -8.55
C LEU A 138 3.06 13.01 -8.96
N GLU A 139 2.99 13.47 -10.21
CA GLU A 139 3.78 14.61 -10.69
C GLU A 139 3.44 15.89 -9.90
N ARG A 140 2.16 16.13 -9.59
CA ARG A 140 1.75 17.30 -8.79
C ARG A 140 2.22 17.19 -7.35
N ILE A 141 2.16 16.01 -6.74
CA ILE A 141 2.65 15.78 -5.38
C ILE A 141 4.17 15.95 -5.33
N SER A 142 4.90 15.33 -6.26
CA SER A 142 6.36 15.42 -6.31
C SER A 142 6.83 16.85 -6.53
N ARG A 143 6.15 17.61 -7.41
CA ARG A 143 6.42 19.04 -7.61
C ARG A 143 6.18 19.87 -6.34
N ARG A 144 5.01 19.73 -5.70
CA ARG A 144 4.69 20.45 -4.45
C ARG A 144 5.70 20.16 -3.33
N ARG A 145 6.18 18.92 -3.24
CA ARG A 145 7.16 18.53 -2.22
C ARG A 145 8.56 19.01 -2.52
N ALA A 146 8.98 18.94 -3.78
CA ALA A 146 10.24 19.54 -4.23
C ALA A 146 10.29 21.04 -3.93
N GLU A 147 9.17 21.75 -4.13
CA GLU A 147 9.02 23.18 -3.79
C GLU A 147 9.13 23.44 -2.27
N ASN A 148 8.68 22.49 -1.43
CA ASN A 148 8.79 22.57 0.02
C ASN A 148 10.14 22.07 0.57
N GLY A 149 11.07 21.65 -0.30
CA GLY A 149 12.36 21.06 0.10
C GLY A 149 12.27 19.64 0.64
N GLU A 150 11.10 18.99 0.53
CA GLU A 150 10.94 17.57 0.83
C GLU A 150 11.29 16.74 -0.41
N VAL A 151 12.42 16.05 -0.36
CA VAL A 151 12.78 15.08 -1.41
C VAL A 151 12.05 13.77 -1.10
N LEU A 152 11.08 13.41 -1.95
CA LEU A 152 10.52 12.06 -1.93
C LEU A 152 11.64 11.08 -2.24
N ASP A 153 11.76 10.03 -1.44
CA ASP A 153 12.72 8.98 -1.71
C ASP A 153 12.41 8.38 -3.09
N ALA A 154 13.32 8.51 -4.05
CA ALA A 154 13.09 8.07 -5.43
C ALA A 154 12.94 6.54 -5.54
N GLY A 155 13.16 5.82 -4.43
CA GLY A 155 12.84 4.41 -4.24
C GLY A 155 11.34 4.08 -4.13
N ILE A 156 10.44 5.06 -4.33
CA ILE A 156 9.05 4.75 -4.71
C ILE A 156 9.08 4.17 -6.13
N GLU A 157 9.58 2.94 -6.27
CA GLU A 157 9.02 2.00 -7.25
C GLU A 157 7.56 1.85 -6.82
N ILE A 158 6.74 2.77 -7.33
CA ILE A 158 5.33 2.51 -7.53
C ILE A 158 5.36 1.13 -8.16
N VAL A 159 4.70 0.16 -7.52
CA VAL A 159 4.41 -1.15 -8.11
C VAL A 159 3.42 -0.90 -9.24
N ALA A 160 3.88 -0.14 -10.23
CA ALA A 160 3.39 0.00 -11.56
C ALA A 160 3.97 -1.23 -12.22
N ASP A 161 3.13 -2.25 -12.29
CA ASP A 161 3.14 -3.09 -13.46
C ASP A 161 4.33 -4.04 -13.62
N VAL A 162 4.54 -4.92 -12.62
CA VAL A 162 4.79 -6.34 -12.97
C VAL A 162 3.45 -6.93 -13.40
N GLY A 163 2.94 -6.42 -14.50
CA GLY A 163 1.59 -6.63 -15.03
C GLY A 163 1.47 -6.23 -16.51
N ASP A 164 2.55 -5.77 -17.14
CA ASP A 164 2.69 -5.73 -18.60
C ASP A 164 2.85 -7.17 -19.14
N SER A 165 1.73 -7.89 -19.16
CA SER A 165 1.02 -8.30 -20.37
C SER A 165 1.85 -8.42 -21.67
N THR A 166 3.03 -9.03 -21.60
CA THR A 166 3.69 -9.62 -22.77
C THR A 166 3.72 -11.15 -22.61
N ASP A 167 2.87 -11.80 -23.42
CA ASP A 167 2.86 -13.24 -23.72
C ASP A 167 2.65 -14.23 -22.57
N SER A 168 1.39 -14.39 -22.17
CA SER A 168 0.84 -15.74 -21.97
C SER A 168 -0.05 -16.10 -23.17
N THR A 169 0.58 -16.24 -24.33
CA THR A 169 0.13 -17.23 -25.30
C THR A 169 0.35 -18.59 -24.65
N ALA A 170 -0.68 -19.08 -23.96
CA ALA A 170 -0.76 -20.51 -23.67
C ALA A 170 -0.65 -21.24 -25.02
N PRO A 171 0.27 -22.20 -25.19
CA PRO A 171 0.21 -23.07 -26.35
C PRO A 171 -1.03 -23.94 -26.13
N THR A 172 -2.08 -23.62 -26.88
CA THR A 172 -3.18 -24.55 -27.13
C THR A 172 -2.56 -25.82 -27.69
N ASP A 173 -2.67 -26.92 -26.94
CA ASP A 173 -2.28 -28.27 -27.34
C ASP A 173 -2.80 -28.55 -28.75
N SER A 174 -1.92 -28.38 -29.72
CA SER A 174 -2.07 -28.91 -31.06
C SER A 174 -1.13 -30.10 -31.07
N LEU A 175 -1.70 -31.29 -30.92
CA LEU A 175 -1.00 -32.56 -31.08
C LEU A 175 -0.25 -32.58 -32.42
N PRO A 176 1.03 -32.98 -32.41
CA PRO A 176 1.50 -33.89 -33.43
C PRO A 176 1.96 -35.19 -32.77
N ASP A 177 1.33 -36.28 -33.20
CA ASP A 177 1.89 -37.63 -33.15
C ASP A 177 3.34 -37.59 -33.62
N SER A 178 4.29 -37.98 -32.76
CA SER A 178 5.60 -38.55 -33.14
C SER A 178 6.34 -39.05 -31.89
N ASN A 179 5.93 -40.24 -31.45
CA ASN A 179 6.79 -41.37 -31.11
C ASN A 179 8.30 -41.07 -30.96
N THR A 180 8.81 -40.94 -29.72
CA THR A 180 10.13 -41.46 -29.34
C THR A 180 10.15 -41.69 -27.83
N SER A 181 10.21 -42.96 -27.46
CA SER A 181 10.38 -43.47 -26.10
C SER A 181 11.71 -43.02 -25.49
N GLN A 182 11.70 -42.55 -24.23
CA GLN A 182 12.67 -42.98 -23.20
C GLN A 182 12.37 -42.42 -21.80
N GLU A 183 12.08 -43.36 -20.89
CA GLU A 183 12.54 -43.49 -19.49
C GLU A 183 12.24 -42.39 -18.45
N ASP A 184 11.31 -42.75 -17.55
CA ASP A 184 11.34 -42.64 -16.09
C ASP A 184 11.94 -41.39 -15.42
N THR A 185 11.07 -40.62 -14.74
CA THR A 185 11.22 -40.32 -13.30
C THR A 185 9.95 -39.65 -12.74
N THR A 186 9.08 -40.44 -12.11
CA THR A 186 7.90 -39.99 -11.34
C THR A 186 8.27 -39.49 -9.95
N ARG A 187 9.30 -38.62 -9.84
CA ARG A 187 9.49 -37.81 -8.62
C ARG A 187 8.89 -36.44 -8.87
N PRO A 188 8.00 -35.92 -8.00
CA PRO A 188 7.54 -34.54 -8.11
C PRO A 188 8.79 -33.65 -8.08
N LYS A 189 9.02 -32.88 -9.16
CA LYS A 189 10.15 -31.95 -9.27
C LYS A 189 10.23 -31.15 -7.97
N SER A 190 11.37 -31.25 -7.28
CA SER A 190 11.60 -30.56 -6.03
C SER A 190 11.34 -29.07 -6.24
N THR A 191 10.75 -28.39 -5.27
CA THR A 191 10.51 -26.93 -5.31
C THR A 191 11.79 -26.18 -5.67
N TRP A 192 12.95 -26.70 -5.24
CA TRP A 192 14.27 -26.17 -5.58
C TRP A 192 14.67 -26.36 -7.04
N GLU A 193 14.21 -27.43 -7.68
CA GLU A 193 14.45 -27.71 -9.09
C GLU A 193 13.60 -26.80 -9.97
N ALA A 194 12.35 -26.53 -9.57
CA ALA A 194 11.50 -25.53 -10.21
C ALA A 194 12.10 -24.11 -10.09
N ILE A 195 12.67 -23.75 -8.93
CA ILE A 195 13.36 -22.46 -8.74
C ILE A 195 14.62 -22.37 -9.61
N ARG A 196 15.42 -23.45 -9.71
CA ARG A 196 16.62 -23.48 -10.56
C ARG A 196 16.27 -23.36 -12.04
N GLU A 197 15.22 -24.04 -12.49
CA GLU A 197 14.75 -23.96 -13.88
C GLU A 197 14.20 -22.56 -14.20
N ALA A 198 13.45 -21.95 -13.28
CA ALA A 198 12.96 -20.57 -13.42
C ALA A 198 14.10 -19.55 -13.47
N ASN A 199 15.11 -19.67 -12.60
CA ASN A 199 16.29 -18.80 -12.64
C ASN A 199 17.11 -18.99 -13.91
N ALA A 200 17.29 -20.23 -14.39
CA ALA A 200 18.02 -20.51 -15.63
C ALA A 200 17.35 -19.85 -16.86
N ARG A 201 16.03 -19.79 -16.90
CA ARG A 201 15.28 -19.08 -17.95
C ARG A 201 15.42 -17.56 -17.87
N ASN A 202 15.63 -17.00 -16.67
CA ASN A 202 15.82 -15.57 -16.47
C ASN A 202 17.27 -15.09 -16.60
N THR A 203 18.26 -15.98 -16.70
CA THR A 203 19.69 -15.60 -16.81
C THR A 203 20.05 -14.75 -18.05
N GLY A 204 19.16 -14.68 -19.05
CA GLY A 204 19.34 -13.82 -20.24
C GLY A 204 18.57 -12.50 -20.20
N ARG A 205 17.69 -12.29 -19.21
CA ARG A 205 16.97 -11.02 -19.02
C ARG A 205 17.74 -10.20 -17.99
N HIS A 206 18.09 -8.96 -18.33
CA HIS A 206 18.77 -8.05 -17.41
C HIS A 206 17.95 -7.95 -16.11
N SER A 207 18.52 -8.43 -15.00
CA SER A 207 17.86 -8.35 -13.69
C SER A 207 17.71 -6.88 -13.33
N SER A 208 16.59 -6.48 -12.71
CA SER A 208 16.41 -5.11 -12.18
C SER A 208 17.57 -4.71 -11.24
N TRP A 209 18.18 -5.69 -10.57
CA TRP A 209 19.39 -5.50 -9.77
C TRP A 209 20.63 -5.11 -10.59
N ASP A 210 20.78 -5.67 -11.79
CA ASP A 210 21.89 -5.30 -12.69
C ASP A 210 21.67 -3.94 -13.31
N GLU A 211 20.42 -3.55 -13.63
CA GLU A 211 20.11 -2.19 -14.07
C GLU A 211 20.44 -1.15 -12.99
N LEU A 212 20.09 -1.44 -11.73
CA LEU A 212 20.44 -0.58 -10.60
C LEU A 212 21.96 -0.44 -10.44
N ARG A 213 22.70 -1.55 -10.53
CA ARG A 213 24.17 -1.56 -10.45
C ARG A 213 24.79 -0.78 -11.61
N GLN A 214 24.30 -1.00 -12.84
CA GLN A 214 24.78 -0.31 -14.03
C GLN A 214 24.47 1.19 -14.01
N ARG A 215 23.33 1.59 -13.42
CA ARG A 215 22.99 3.01 -13.20
C ARG A 215 23.94 3.66 -12.19
N TYR A 216 24.26 2.95 -11.11
CA TYR A 216 25.25 3.39 -10.12
C TYR A 216 26.65 3.51 -10.72
N GLU A 217 27.06 2.55 -11.56
CA GLU A 217 28.35 2.59 -12.25
C GLU A 217 28.42 3.75 -13.26
N ARG A 218 27.33 4.01 -14.00
CA ARG A 218 27.24 5.16 -14.92
C ARG A 218 27.35 6.50 -14.17
N GLN A 219 26.65 6.65 -13.05
CA GLN A 219 26.73 7.86 -12.23
C GLN A 219 28.14 8.05 -11.64
N ARG A 220 28.77 6.97 -11.16
CA ARG A 220 30.12 7.01 -10.62
C ARG A 220 31.19 7.31 -11.67
N ALA A 221 31.04 6.78 -12.89
CA ALA A 221 31.95 7.06 -13.99
C ALA A 221 31.86 8.51 -14.47
N ALA A 222 30.65 9.09 -14.52
CA ALA A 222 30.43 10.49 -14.89
C ALA A 222 31.03 11.47 -13.87
N GLY A 223 30.88 11.20 -12.56
CA GLY A 223 31.43 12.06 -11.50
C GLY A 223 32.97 12.09 -11.45
N ARG A 224 33.65 11.04 -11.93
CA ARG A 224 35.12 10.94 -11.85
C ARG A 224 35.86 11.79 -12.88
N VAL A 225 35.20 12.24 -13.95
CA VAL A 225 35.83 13.01 -15.04
C VAL A 225 35.94 14.51 -14.68
N GLN A 226 35.12 15.02 -13.75
CA GLN A 226 35.14 16.44 -13.37
C GLN A 226 36.09 16.79 -12.21
N GLN A 227 36.68 15.79 -11.54
CA GLN A 227 37.44 16.01 -10.31
C GLN A 227 38.98 15.98 -10.49
N LYS A 228 39.48 16.15 -11.73
CA LYS A 228 40.91 16.03 -12.04
C LYS A 228 41.71 17.35 -12.08
N ASP A 229 41.08 18.50 -11.87
CA ASP A 229 41.75 19.81 -12.05
C ASP A 229 41.66 20.79 -10.86
N SER A 230 41.49 20.32 -9.63
CA SER A 230 41.71 21.18 -8.44
C SER A 230 42.59 20.50 -7.38
N VAL A 231 43.77 21.11 -7.23
CA VAL A 231 44.75 21.19 -6.13
C VAL A 231 44.36 20.49 -4.81
N PRO A 232 45.32 19.78 -4.15
CA PRO A 232 45.03 18.85 -3.06
C PRO A 232 44.83 19.57 -1.73
N GLU A 233 43.58 19.66 -1.30
CA GLU A 233 43.23 19.79 0.11
C GLU A 233 42.87 18.39 0.60
N GLU A 234 43.53 17.97 1.68
CA GLU A 234 43.49 16.64 2.29
C GLU A 234 42.10 16.37 2.90
N VAL A 235 41.09 16.21 2.03
CA VAL A 235 39.78 15.72 2.41
C VAL A 235 39.93 14.22 2.60
N GLU A 236 40.21 13.82 3.84
CA GLU A 236 40.13 12.42 4.27
C GLU A 236 38.81 11.83 3.77
N ASP A 237 38.92 10.93 2.79
CA ASP A 237 37.77 10.31 2.14
C ASP A 237 36.92 9.64 3.23
N PRO A 238 35.66 10.07 3.46
CA PRO A 238 34.83 9.58 4.57
C PRO A 238 34.63 8.06 4.52
N ARG A 239 34.87 7.47 3.34
CA ARG A 239 34.91 6.02 3.14
C ARG A 239 36.11 5.34 3.80
N ALA A 240 37.29 5.94 3.74
CA ALA A 240 38.50 5.40 4.36
C ALA A 240 38.35 5.38 5.90
N LYS A 241 37.72 6.43 6.46
CA LYS A 241 37.43 6.51 7.89
C LYS A 241 36.42 5.45 8.35
N ALA A 242 35.32 5.28 7.63
CA ALA A 242 34.33 4.24 7.93
C ALA A 242 34.92 2.82 7.84
N GLN A 243 35.86 2.60 6.92
CA GLN A 243 36.52 1.30 6.77
C GLN A 243 37.50 1.02 7.90
N ALA A 244 38.27 2.03 8.33
CA ALA A 244 39.14 1.91 9.50
C ALA A 244 38.35 1.63 10.79
N GLU A 245 37.18 2.26 10.97
CA GLU A 245 36.31 2.00 12.12
C GLU A 245 35.76 0.57 12.11
N PHE A 246 35.37 0.05 10.96
CA PHE A 246 34.90 -1.34 10.83
C PHE A 246 36.00 -2.36 11.14
N ASP A 247 37.20 -2.12 10.62
CA ASP A 247 38.36 -2.98 10.88
C ASP A 247 38.76 -2.96 12.37
N ALA A 248 38.68 -1.79 13.02
CA ALA A 248 38.93 -1.66 14.46
C ALA A 248 37.94 -2.46 15.31
N ILE A 249 36.65 -2.49 14.94
CA ILE A 249 35.63 -3.27 15.64
C ILE A 249 35.89 -4.77 15.47
N LEU A 250 36.22 -5.24 14.26
CA LEU A 250 36.55 -6.64 14.00
C LEU A 250 37.82 -7.09 14.75
N GLU A 251 38.81 -6.22 14.86
CA GLU A 251 40.03 -6.53 15.58
C GLU A 251 39.80 -6.59 17.09
N ALA A 252 38.93 -5.72 17.63
CA ALA A 252 38.49 -5.79 19.02
C ALA A 252 37.75 -7.10 19.33
N GLU A 253 36.87 -7.56 18.43
CA GLU A 253 36.16 -8.84 18.58
C GLU A 253 37.12 -10.04 18.54
N ARG A 254 38.08 -10.06 17.60
CA ARG A 254 39.11 -11.11 17.55
C ARG A 254 40.00 -11.13 18.79
N LYS A 255 40.31 -9.96 19.36
CA LYS A 255 41.11 -9.84 20.58
C LYS A 255 40.35 -10.33 21.80
N ALA A 256 39.04 -10.04 21.89
CA ALA A 256 38.18 -10.55 22.95
C ALA A 256 38.04 -12.08 22.90
N ALA A 257 37.88 -12.66 21.70
CA ALA A 257 37.77 -14.11 21.52
C ALA A 257 39.07 -14.89 21.82
N ARG A 258 40.23 -14.24 21.83
CA ARG A 258 41.52 -14.85 22.23
C ARG A 258 41.82 -14.70 23.72
N ALA A 259 41.09 -13.83 24.43
CA ALA A 259 41.26 -13.56 25.85
C ALA A 259 40.30 -14.37 26.74
N SER A 260 39.33 -15.08 26.14
CA SER A 260 38.47 -16.10 26.76
C SER A 260 39.04 -17.50 26.57
#